data_AF-A0A957P2U1-F1
#
_entry.id   AF-A0A957P2U1-F1
#
_cell.length_a   1.000
_cell.length_b   1.000
_cell.length_c   1.000
_cell.angle_alpha   90.00
_cell.angle_beta   90.00
_cell.angle_gamma   90.00
#
_symmetry.space_group_name_H-M   'P 1'
#
loop_
_entity.id
_entity.type
_entity.pdbx_description
1 polymer ?
#
loop_
_entity_poly.entity_id
_entity_poly.type
_entity_poly.pdbx_seq_one_letter_code
_entity_poly.pdbx_strand_id
1 'polypeptide(L)'
;MADVESLLPTLQDLANPSRFVLTSRMSYHADPTVYHWSAPALNKANALKLIRQEARLGNLPVLADCSDAELRPIYDAVGGNPLALRLIVGQTYIHSLESVLDDLRTARGEPVQNLYTYIYRQAWLRLNERGQELLMAMLHVNEQGEELSFIADVSGMTVGDVRTAMNHLVRLNLADARGGLNQRRYSIHPLTRSFLQGQVLGW
;
A
#
# COMPACT_ATOMS: atom_id res chain seq x y z
N MET A 1 4.57 -15.46 -16.29
CA MET A 1 3.68 -14.28 -16.34
C MET A 1 3.25 -14.16 -17.79
N ALA A 2 1.98 -14.33 -18.12
CA ALA A 2 1.53 -14.08 -19.49
C ALA A 2 1.66 -12.57 -19.74
N ASP A 3 2.34 -12.20 -20.82
CA ASP A 3 2.46 -10.82 -21.23
C ASP A 3 1.06 -10.29 -21.55
N VAL A 4 0.72 -9.07 -21.13
CA VAL A 4 -0.60 -8.49 -21.42
C VAL A 4 -0.84 -8.46 -22.92
N GLU A 5 0.23 -8.27 -23.71
CA GLU A 5 0.22 -8.33 -25.17
C GLU A 5 -0.29 -9.67 -25.71
N SER A 6 -0.01 -10.79 -25.01
CA SER A 6 -0.49 -12.11 -25.45
C SER A 6 -1.97 -12.35 -25.16
N LEU A 7 -2.57 -11.55 -24.27
CA LEU A 7 -3.99 -11.62 -23.94
C LEU A 7 -4.85 -10.74 -24.84
N LEU A 8 -4.27 -9.68 -25.44
CA LEU A 8 -5.02 -8.71 -26.25
C LEU A 8 -5.82 -9.36 -27.39
N PRO A 9 -5.28 -10.29 -28.20
CA PRO A 9 -6.04 -10.92 -29.28
C PRO A 9 -7.28 -11.66 -28.77
N THR A 10 -7.13 -12.43 -27.69
CA THR A 10 -8.26 -13.17 -27.09
C THR A 10 -9.32 -12.22 -26.51
N LEU A 11 -8.89 -11.12 -25.88
CA LEU A 11 -9.82 -10.11 -25.35
C LEU A 11 -10.56 -9.37 -26.47
N GLN A 12 -9.90 -9.13 -27.61
CA GLN A 12 -10.51 -8.53 -28.79
C GLN A 12 -11.57 -9.45 -29.41
N ASP A 13 -11.30 -10.76 -29.52
CA ASP A 13 -12.27 -11.74 -30.03
C ASP A 13 -13.53 -11.81 -29.16
N LEU A 14 -13.40 -11.54 -27.87
CA LEU A 14 -14.50 -11.51 -26.90
C LEU A 14 -15.14 -10.13 -26.76
N ALA A 15 -14.61 -9.11 -27.44
CA ALA A 15 -15.15 -7.76 -27.40
C ALA A 15 -16.46 -7.68 -28.21
N ASN A 16 -17.38 -6.85 -27.74
CA ASN A 16 -18.76 -6.70 -28.27
C ASN A 16 -19.66 -7.94 -28.05
N PRO A 17 -20.63 -7.87 -27.11
CA PRO A 17 -21.03 -6.69 -26.34
C PRO A 17 -20.10 -6.38 -25.16
N SER A 18 -19.15 -7.27 -24.84
CA SER A 18 -18.28 -7.14 -23.67
C SER A 18 -17.30 -5.99 -23.80
N ARG A 19 -16.95 -5.39 -22.64
CA ARG A 19 -15.87 -4.42 -22.49
C ARG A 19 -14.92 -4.91 -21.40
N PHE A 20 -13.62 -4.76 -21.63
CA PHE A 20 -12.58 -5.19 -20.69
C PHE A 20 -11.85 -3.97 -20.13
N VAL A 21 -11.52 -4.00 -18.84
CA VAL A 21 -10.69 -2.99 -18.17
C VAL A 21 -9.42 -3.66 -17.71
N LEU A 22 -8.28 -3.14 -18.16
CA LEU A 22 -6.96 -3.63 -17.82
C LEU A 22 -6.22 -2.55 -17.01
N THR A 23 -5.52 -2.96 -15.96
CA THR A 23 -4.64 -2.07 -15.19
C THR A 23 -3.20 -2.56 -15.34
N SER A 24 -2.31 -1.69 -15.82
CA SER A 24 -0.88 -2.00 -15.97
C SER A 24 -0.03 -0.80 -15.57
N ARG A 25 1.22 -1.07 -15.19
CA ARG A 25 2.26 -0.04 -15.02
C ARG A 25 2.92 0.34 -16.35
N MET A 26 2.69 -0.44 -17.40
CA MET A 26 3.19 -0.21 -18.75
C MET A 26 2.08 0.38 -19.63
N SER A 27 2.46 1.28 -20.52
CA SER A 27 1.54 1.79 -21.55
C SER A 27 1.77 1.05 -22.87
N TYR A 28 0.69 0.53 -23.47
CA TYR A 28 0.75 -0.25 -24.73
C TYR A 28 0.37 0.61 -25.93
N HIS A 29 1.07 1.74 -26.11
CA HIS A 29 0.76 2.74 -27.14
C HIS A 29 0.83 2.23 -28.59
N ALA A 30 1.34 1.01 -28.81
CA ALA A 30 1.45 0.40 -30.12
C ALA A 30 0.15 -0.25 -30.63
N ASP A 31 -0.81 -0.56 -29.76
CA ASP A 31 -2.07 -1.20 -30.17
C ASP A 31 -3.20 -0.15 -30.30
N PRO A 32 -3.70 0.12 -31.53
CA PRO A 32 -4.73 1.12 -31.76
C PRO A 32 -6.12 0.73 -31.23
N THR A 33 -6.33 -0.53 -30.85
CA THR A 33 -7.60 -1.03 -30.32
C THR A 33 -7.76 -0.79 -28.81
N VAL A 34 -6.68 -0.38 -28.14
CA VAL A 34 -6.66 -0.16 -26.69
C VAL A 34 -6.81 1.33 -26.39
N TYR A 35 -7.87 1.69 -25.67
CA TYR A 35 -7.99 3.03 -25.11
C TYR A 35 -7.10 3.16 -23.86
N HIS A 36 -6.13 4.06 -23.90
CA HIS A 36 -5.23 4.31 -22.79
C HIS A 36 -5.71 5.46 -21.92
N TRP A 37 -5.89 5.18 -20.64
CA TRP A 37 -6.10 6.20 -19.62
C TRP A 37 -4.96 6.14 -18.60
N SER A 38 -4.14 7.18 -18.55
CA SER A 38 -3.10 7.31 -17.52
C SER A 38 -3.74 7.87 -16.25
N ALA A 39 -3.78 7.06 -15.20
CA ALA A 39 -4.32 7.46 -13.92
C ALA A 39 -3.43 8.55 -13.28
N PRO A 40 -3.90 9.81 -13.14
CA PRO A 40 -3.09 10.85 -12.54
C PRO A 40 -3.02 10.67 -11.02
N ALA A 41 -2.04 11.31 -10.39
CA ALA A 41 -2.04 11.50 -8.94
C ALA A 41 -3.31 12.25 -8.50
N LEU A 42 -3.75 12.03 -7.27
CA LEU A 42 -4.89 12.74 -6.70
C LEU A 42 -4.58 14.23 -6.63
N ASN A 43 -5.54 15.06 -7.04
CA ASN A 43 -5.45 16.48 -6.70
C ASN A 43 -5.51 16.68 -5.18
N LYS A 44 -5.09 17.85 -4.72
CA LYS A 44 -5.06 18.19 -3.29
C LYS A 44 -6.39 17.92 -2.57
N ALA A 45 -7.52 18.32 -3.15
CA ALA A 45 -8.82 18.12 -2.51
C ALA A 45 -9.15 16.63 -2.27
N ASN A 46 -8.87 15.78 -3.26
CA ASN A 46 -9.07 14.33 -3.14
C ASN A 46 -8.04 13.66 -2.23
N ALA A 47 -6.80 14.15 -2.22
CA ALA A 47 -5.78 13.68 -1.28
C ALA A 47 -6.17 13.96 0.17
N LEU A 48 -6.65 15.17 0.48
CA LEU A 48 -7.13 15.52 1.82
C LEU A 48 -8.36 14.69 2.24
N LYS A 49 -9.27 14.38 1.29
CA LYS A 49 -10.38 13.45 1.54
C LYS A 49 -9.89 12.05 1.88
N LEU A 50 -8.91 11.54 1.13
CA LEU A 50 -8.30 10.23 1.39
C LEU A 50 -7.62 10.20 2.77
N ILE A 51 -6.82 11.22 3.12
CA ILE A 51 -6.17 11.33 4.43
C ILE A 51 -7.21 11.20 5.55
N ARG A 52 -8.30 11.97 5.48
CA ARG A 52 -9.37 11.91 6.50
C ARG A 52 -10.09 10.59 6.52
N GLN A 53 -10.35 9.98 5.36
CA GLN A 53 -10.99 8.67 5.29
C GLN A 53 -10.11 7.60 5.95
N GLU A 54 -8.82 7.58 5.65
CA GLU A 54 -7.85 6.66 6.25
C GLU A 54 -7.70 6.91 7.75
N ALA A 55 -7.69 8.17 8.18
CA ALA A 55 -7.67 8.51 9.60
C ALA A 55 -8.91 7.96 10.33
N ARG A 56 -10.11 8.06 9.73
CA ARG A 56 -11.34 7.47 10.30
C ARG A 56 -11.27 5.95 10.36
N LEU A 57 -10.80 5.31 9.29
CA LEU A 57 -10.63 3.84 9.25
C LEU A 57 -9.61 3.36 10.29
N GLY A 58 -8.55 4.15 10.53
CA GLY A 58 -7.53 3.90 11.55
C GLY A 58 -7.92 4.35 12.97
N ASN A 59 -9.13 4.86 13.18
CA ASN A 59 -9.60 5.43 14.46
C ASN A 59 -8.69 6.55 15.01
N LEU A 60 -8.32 7.49 14.14
CA LEU A 60 -7.51 8.68 14.42
C LEU A 60 -8.37 9.96 14.30
N PRO A 61 -9.31 10.21 15.24
CA PRO A 61 -10.28 11.29 15.12
C PRO A 61 -9.62 12.68 15.06
N VAL A 62 -8.54 12.90 15.83
CA VAL A 62 -7.79 14.16 15.83
C VAL A 62 -7.30 14.50 14.41
N LEU A 63 -6.71 13.54 13.70
CA LEU A 63 -6.24 13.76 12.33
C LEU A 63 -7.39 13.86 11.33
N ALA A 64 -8.48 13.12 11.54
CA ALA A 64 -9.66 13.14 10.67
C ALA A 64 -10.39 14.50 10.68
N ASP A 65 -10.35 15.20 11.82
CA ASP A 65 -11.06 16.45 12.05
C ASP A 65 -10.18 17.69 11.82
N CYS A 66 -8.87 17.50 11.59
CA CYS A 66 -7.96 18.57 11.21
C CYS A 66 -8.44 19.34 9.97
N SER A 67 -8.19 20.64 9.97
CA SER A 67 -8.44 21.54 8.86
C SER A 67 -7.57 21.21 7.64
N ASP A 68 -7.98 21.71 6.47
CA ASP A 68 -7.18 21.57 5.25
C ASP A 68 -5.78 22.20 5.39
N ALA A 69 -5.65 23.24 6.22
CA ALA A 69 -4.37 23.90 6.49
C ALA A 69 -3.42 23.01 7.29
N GLU A 70 -3.94 22.28 8.28
CA GLU A 70 -3.16 21.36 9.13
C GLU A 70 -2.77 20.08 8.39
N LEU A 71 -3.59 19.60 7.46
CA LEU A 71 -3.31 18.40 6.65
C LEU A 71 -2.46 18.70 5.40
N ARG A 72 -2.42 19.96 4.96
CA ARG A 72 -1.64 20.38 3.78
C ARG A 72 -0.17 19.91 3.80
N PRO A 73 0.57 19.95 4.92
CA PRO A 73 1.96 19.50 4.96
C PRO A 73 2.16 18.05 4.51
N ILE A 74 1.16 17.17 4.67
CA ILE A 74 1.21 15.78 4.18
C ILE A 74 1.23 15.77 2.65
N TYR A 75 0.29 16.47 2.01
CA TYR A 75 0.23 16.58 0.55
C TYR A 75 1.48 17.26 -0.01
N ASP A 76 1.96 18.32 0.64
CA ASP A 76 3.18 19.01 0.23
C ASP A 76 4.44 18.14 0.40
N ALA A 77 4.36 17.02 1.13
CA ALA A 77 5.47 16.07 1.31
C ALA A 77 5.46 14.90 0.34
N VAL A 78 4.30 14.34 0.00
CA VAL A 78 4.22 13.12 -0.83
C VAL A 78 3.38 13.28 -2.10
N GLY A 79 2.85 14.48 -2.33
CA GLY A 79 1.94 14.77 -3.44
C GLY A 79 0.62 14.01 -3.34
N GLY A 80 0.02 13.75 -4.50
CA GLY A 80 -1.26 13.07 -4.64
C GLY A 80 -1.20 11.55 -4.68
N ASN A 81 -0.09 10.92 -4.31
CA ASN A 81 0.03 9.47 -4.42
C ASN A 81 -0.78 8.75 -3.31
N PRO A 82 -1.81 7.96 -3.65
CA PRO A 82 -2.70 7.37 -2.64
C PRO A 82 -1.97 6.49 -1.62
N LEU A 83 -1.02 5.65 -2.05
CA LEU A 83 -0.32 4.75 -1.14
C LEU A 83 0.59 5.52 -0.17
N ALA A 84 1.31 6.53 -0.66
CA ALA A 84 2.17 7.34 0.20
C ALA A 84 1.34 8.07 1.27
N LEU A 85 0.19 8.63 0.89
CA LEU A 85 -0.74 9.25 1.83
C LEU A 85 -1.22 8.26 2.91
N ARG A 86 -1.61 7.04 2.52
CA ARG A 86 -2.03 5.97 3.44
C ARG A 86 -0.92 5.59 4.42
N LEU A 87 0.31 5.43 3.94
CA LEU A 87 1.44 5.07 4.80
C LEU A 87 1.75 6.18 5.82
N ILE A 88 1.72 7.44 5.41
CA ILE A 88 1.91 8.57 6.35
C ILE A 88 0.83 8.60 7.42
N VAL A 89 -0.44 8.45 7.04
CA VAL A 89 -1.54 8.34 8.01
C VAL A 89 -1.31 7.15 8.95
N GLY A 90 -0.90 5.99 8.44
CA GLY A 90 -0.59 4.81 9.24
C GLY A 90 0.49 5.08 10.30
N GLN A 91 1.55 5.82 9.96
CA GLN A 91 2.60 6.19 10.92
C GLN A 91 2.10 7.09 12.06
N THR A 92 1.07 7.91 11.81
CA THR A 92 0.50 8.79 12.85
C THR A 92 -0.27 8.06 13.94
N TYR A 93 -0.49 6.74 13.79
CA TYR A 93 -1.03 5.91 14.86
C TYR A 93 -0.07 5.79 16.05
N ILE A 94 1.23 5.85 15.81
CA ILE A 94 2.27 5.70 16.83
C ILE A 94 2.97 7.04 17.10
N HIS A 95 3.13 7.88 16.09
CA HIS A 95 3.95 9.09 16.15
C HIS A 95 3.14 10.36 15.88
N SER A 96 3.62 11.51 16.35
CA SER A 96 3.03 12.79 15.97
C SER A 96 3.23 13.03 14.47
N LEU A 97 2.27 13.74 13.85
CA LEU A 97 2.39 14.13 12.45
C LEU A 97 3.68 14.92 12.17
N GLU A 98 4.07 15.81 13.10
CA GLU A 98 5.29 16.59 13.01
C GLU A 98 6.54 15.70 12.91
N SER A 99 6.69 14.71 13.80
CA SER A 99 7.81 13.78 13.78
C SER A 99 7.87 12.99 12.46
N VAL A 100 6.72 12.53 11.96
CA VAL A 100 6.65 11.81 10.68
C VAL A 100 7.07 12.71 9.51
N LEU A 101 6.71 14.00 9.53
CA LEU A 101 7.07 14.93 8.47
C LEU A 101 8.53 15.38 8.54
N ASP A 102 9.11 15.54 9.72
CA ASP A 102 10.52 15.89 9.90
C ASP A 102 11.44 14.76 9.43
N ASP A 103 11.08 13.52 9.74
CA ASP A 103 11.69 12.32 9.21
C ASP A 103 11.74 12.37 7.67
N LEU A 104 10.61 12.65 7.02
CA LEU A 104 10.55 12.79 5.56
C LEU A 104 11.37 13.96 5.01
N ARG A 105 11.39 15.11 5.70
CA ARG A 105 12.16 16.29 5.28
C ARG A 105 13.65 15.99 5.26
N THR A 106 14.13 15.22 6.25
CA THR A 106 15.53 14.78 6.33
C THR A 106 15.91 13.86 5.16
N ALA A 107 14.92 13.19 4.54
CA ALA A 107 15.10 12.37 3.34
C ALA A 107 14.92 13.13 2.01
N ARG A 108 14.53 14.42 2.03
CA ARG A 108 14.32 15.21 0.80
C ARG A 108 15.66 15.55 0.14
N GLY A 109 15.78 15.23 -1.15
CA GLY A 109 16.98 15.41 -1.98
C GLY A 109 17.28 14.21 -2.87
N GLU A 110 16.67 13.07 -2.54
CA GLU A 110 16.83 11.78 -3.20
C GLU A 110 15.65 11.48 -4.17
N PRO A 111 15.83 10.64 -5.22
CA PRO A 111 14.77 10.23 -6.15
C PRO A 111 13.45 9.79 -5.47
N VAL A 112 12.31 9.89 -6.16
CA VAL A 112 10.98 9.49 -5.62
C VAL A 112 10.93 8.04 -5.11
N GLN A 113 11.70 7.11 -5.70
CA GLN A 113 11.91 5.77 -5.14
C GLN A 113 12.43 5.80 -3.69
N ASN A 114 13.28 6.75 -3.36
CA ASN A 114 13.92 6.87 -2.05
C ASN A 114 12.94 7.37 -0.98
N LEU A 115 11.89 8.11 -1.37
CA LEU A 115 10.79 8.47 -0.46
C LEU A 115 10.04 7.23 0.02
N TYR A 116 9.70 6.30 -0.88
CA TYR A 116 9.04 5.04 -0.48
C TYR A 116 9.95 4.18 0.36
N THR A 117 11.21 4.00 -0.08
CA THR A 117 12.21 3.27 0.69
C THR A 117 12.33 3.85 2.10
N TYR A 118 12.34 5.18 2.23
CA TYR A 118 12.41 5.84 3.52
C TYR A 118 11.16 5.57 4.38
N ILE A 119 9.95 5.79 3.84
CA ILE A 119 8.70 5.57 4.57
C ILE A 119 8.60 4.11 5.04
N TYR A 120 8.89 3.14 4.17
CA TYR A 120 8.88 1.74 4.52
C TYR A 120 9.98 1.36 5.50
N ARG A 121 11.18 1.93 5.38
CA ARG A 121 12.29 1.70 6.32
C ARG A 121 11.94 2.19 7.71
N GLN A 122 11.34 3.38 7.84
CA GLN A 122 10.88 3.87 9.14
C GLN A 122 9.79 2.97 9.70
N ALA A 123 8.81 2.58 8.88
CA ALA A 123 7.76 1.66 9.29
C ALA A 123 8.33 0.32 9.80
N TRP A 124 9.29 -0.25 9.06
CA TRP A 124 9.98 -1.50 9.39
C TRP A 124 10.75 -1.42 10.72
N LEU A 125 11.58 -0.39 10.91
CA LEU A 125 12.39 -0.22 12.11
C LEU A 125 11.55 -0.03 13.38
N ARG A 126 10.29 0.39 13.22
CA ARG A 126 9.33 0.62 14.32
C ARG A 126 8.48 -0.59 14.64
N LEU A 127 8.49 -1.63 13.81
CA LEU A 127 7.84 -2.89 14.13
C LEU A 127 8.60 -3.59 15.26
N ASN A 128 7.86 -4.24 16.15
CA ASN A 128 8.46 -5.21 17.05
C ASN A 128 8.91 -6.46 16.27
N GLU A 129 9.70 -7.31 16.90
CA GLU A 129 10.26 -8.53 16.29
C GLU A 129 9.16 -9.38 15.62
N ARG A 130 8.05 -9.64 16.32
CA ARG A 130 6.91 -10.39 15.75
C ARG A 130 6.28 -9.73 14.52
N GLY A 131 6.20 -8.40 14.48
CA GLY A 131 5.70 -7.66 13.34
C GLY A 131 6.65 -7.74 12.14
N GLN A 132 7.96 -7.69 12.40
CA GLN A 132 8.99 -7.87 11.38
C GLN A 132 8.97 -9.29 10.81
N GLU A 133 8.94 -10.31 11.69
CA GLU A 133 8.81 -11.73 11.31
C GLU A 133 7.57 -11.96 10.43
N LEU A 134 6.40 -11.48 10.88
CA LEU A 134 5.17 -11.65 10.12
C LEU A 134 5.24 -10.93 8.77
N LEU A 135 5.73 -9.69 8.75
CA LEU A 135 5.83 -8.93 7.50
C LEU A 135 6.78 -9.59 6.49
N MET A 136 7.83 -10.25 6.97
CA MET A 136 8.69 -11.10 6.13
C MET A 136 7.96 -12.35 5.63
N ALA A 137 7.20 -13.02 6.49
CA ALA A 137 6.41 -14.20 6.09
C ALA A 137 5.37 -13.87 5.01
N MET A 138 4.88 -12.62 4.96
CA MET A 138 3.97 -12.15 3.89
C MET A 138 4.59 -12.21 2.49
N LEU A 139 5.91 -12.37 2.35
CA LEU A 139 6.54 -12.64 1.06
C LEU A 139 6.08 -13.98 0.44
N HIS A 140 5.67 -14.95 1.26
CA HIS A 140 5.12 -16.24 0.80
C HIS A 140 3.62 -16.17 0.49
N VAL A 141 2.95 -15.09 0.85
CA VAL A 141 1.52 -14.90 0.61
C VAL A 141 1.30 -14.41 -0.82
N ASN A 142 0.27 -14.95 -1.48
CA ASN A 142 -0.09 -14.58 -2.85
C ASN A 142 -0.63 -13.12 -2.92
N GLU A 143 -0.71 -12.55 -4.13
CA GLU A 143 -1.16 -11.15 -4.30
C GLU A 143 -2.66 -10.93 -4.00
N GLN A 144 -3.48 -11.98 -4.12
CA GLN A 144 -4.90 -11.97 -3.75
C GLN A 144 -5.12 -12.06 -2.23
N GLY A 145 -4.05 -12.36 -1.48
CA GLY A 145 -4.04 -12.54 -0.04
C GLY A 145 -4.50 -13.92 0.41
N GLU A 146 -4.17 -14.27 1.65
CA GLU A 146 -4.48 -15.56 2.27
C GLU A 146 -5.14 -15.40 3.64
N GLU A 147 -5.74 -16.48 4.15
CA GLU A 147 -6.34 -16.51 5.47
C GLU A 147 -5.29 -16.61 6.58
N LEU A 148 -5.67 -16.24 7.81
CA LEU A 148 -4.74 -16.24 8.96
C LEU A 148 -4.15 -17.62 9.25
N SER A 149 -4.88 -18.71 8.98
CA SER A 149 -4.40 -20.09 9.16
C SER A 149 -3.20 -20.38 8.26
N PHE A 150 -3.33 -20.10 6.96
CA PHE A 150 -2.23 -20.24 6.01
C PHE A 150 -1.03 -19.38 6.43
N ILE A 151 -1.28 -18.14 6.83
CA ILE A 151 -0.21 -17.22 7.24
C ILE A 151 0.50 -17.74 8.51
N ALA A 152 -0.23 -18.33 9.45
CA ALA A 152 0.34 -19.00 10.62
C ALA A 152 1.25 -20.18 10.21
N ASP A 153 0.80 -21.00 9.27
CA ASP A 153 1.58 -22.15 8.78
C ASP A 153 2.92 -21.70 8.15
N VAL A 154 2.91 -20.69 7.28
CA VAL A 154 4.13 -20.22 6.60
C VAL A 154 5.03 -19.36 7.48
N SER A 155 4.50 -18.76 8.54
CA SER A 155 5.28 -17.96 9.50
C SER A 155 5.81 -18.77 10.68
N GLY A 156 5.29 -19.98 10.91
CA GLY A 156 5.57 -20.77 12.11
C GLY A 156 5.02 -20.16 13.40
N MET A 157 4.12 -19.18 13.30
CA MET A 157 3.48 -18.50 14.43
C MET A 157 2.13 -19.14 14.76
N THR A 158 1.60 -18.91 15.96
CA THR A 158 0.21 -19.30 16.24
C THR A 158 -0.75 -18.36 15.52
N VAL A 159 -1.97 -18.85 15.21
CA VAL A 159 -3.02 -18.00 14.60
C VAL A 159 -3.35 -16.78 15.47
N GLY A 160 -3.23 -16.89 16.80
CA GLY A 160 -3.43 -15.78 17.73
C GLY A 160 -2.37 -14.69 17.61
N ASP A 161 -1.10 -15.10 17.49
CA ASP A 161 0.03 -14.19 17.30
C ASP A 161 -0.03 -13.52 15.92
N VAL A 162 -0.32 -14.29 14.87
CA VAL A 162 -0.52 -13.75 13.52
C VAL A 162 -1.65 -12.74 13.53
N ARG A 163 -2.80 -13.04 14.16
CA ARG A 163 -3.91 -12.09 14.23
C ARG A 163 -3.49 -10.77 14.88
N THR A 164 -2.74 -10.84 15.97
CA THR A 164 -2.30 -9.66 16.72
C THR A 164 -1.31 -8.83 15.92
N ALA A 165 -0.28 -9.46 15.35
CA ALA A 165 0.71 -8.78 14.52
C ALA A 165 0.10 -8.26 13.21
N MET A 166 -0.81 -9.01 12.58
CA MET A 166 -1.51 -8.60 11.35
C MET A 166 -2.39 -7.38 11.60
N ASN A 167 -3.11 -7.33 12.72
CA ASN A 167 -3.88 -6.14 13.10
C ASN A 167 -2.98 -4.91 13.20
N HIS A 168 -1.76 -5.07 13.70
CA HIS A 168 -0.79 -3.99 13.76
C HIS A 168 -0.31 -3.57 12.36
N LEU A 169 0.06 -4.53 11.50
CA LEU A 169 0.47 -4.26 10.11
C LEU A 169 -0.62 -3.56 9.30
N VAL A 170 -1.88 -3.97 9.45
CA VAL A 170 -3.03 -3.33 8.79
C VAL A 170 -3.23 -1.91 9.29
N ARG A 171 -3.12 -1.67 10.61
CA ARG A 171 -3.22 -0.31 11.17
C ARG A 171 -2.14 0.64 10.64
N LEU A 172 -0.93 0.11 10.41
CA LEU A 172 0.17 0.88 9.84
C LEU A 172 0.12 0.98 8.30
N ASN A 173 -0.94 0.49 7.65
CA ASN A 173 -1.08 0.43 6.20
C ASN A 173 0.08 -0.32 5.50
N LEU A 174 0.68 -1.30 6.19
CA LEU A 174 1.73 -2.18 5.64
C LEU A 174 1.16 -3.46 5.01
N ALA A 175 -0.03 -3.88 5.47
CA ALA A 175 -0.81 -4.99 4.92
C ALA A 175 -2.25 -4.53 4.64
N ASP A 176 -2.87 -5.13 3.63
CA ASP A 176 -4.29 -4.94 3.32
C ASP A 176 -5.11 -6.10 3.88
N ALA A 177 -6.29 -5.79 4.42
CA ALA A 177 -7.30 -6.78 4.78
C ALA A 177 -8.51 -6.65 3.85
N ARG A 178 -8.87 -7.73 3.16
CA ARG A 178 -9.98 -7.78 2.19
C ARG A 178 -10.93 -8.93 2.52
N GLY A 179 -12.08 -8.97 1.85
CA GLY A 179 -13.09 -10.02 2.02
C GLY A 179 -14.31 -9.58 2.83
N GLY A 180 -15.22 -10.53 3.05
CA GLY A 180 -16.54 -10.29 3.66
C GLY A 180 -16.58 -10.54 5.16
N LEU A 181 -17.81 -10.62 5.70
CA LEU A 181 -18.06 -10.86 7.12
C LEU A 181 -17.41 -12.15 7.63
N ASN A 182 -17.46 -13.22 6.83
CA ASN A 182 -17.06 -14.57 7.23
C ASN A 182 -15.71 -15.01 6.69
N GLN A 183 -15.12 -14.25 5.75
CA GLN A 183 -13.86 -14.60 5.13
C GLN A 183 -13.00 -13.35 4.96
N ARG A 184 -11.84 -13.36 5.60
CA ARG A 184 -10.85 -12.29 5.51
C ARG A 184 -9.57 -12.82 4.89
N ARG A 185 -9.05 -12.09 3.91
CA ARG A 185 -7.77 -12.36 3.24
C ARG A 185 -6.84 -11.19 3.45
N TYR A 186 -5.58 -11.50 3.70
CA TYR A 186 -4.54 -10.51 3.98
C TYR A 186 -3.45 -10.59 2.93
N SER A 187 -3.03 -9.43 2.42
CA SER A 187 -1.94 -9.33 1.44
C SER A 187 -1.06 -8.13 1.75
N ILE A 188 0.08 -8.02 1.06
CA ILE A 188 0.93 -6.83 1.07
C ILE A 188 0.97 -6.21 -0.32
N HIS A 189 1.09 -4.88 -0.37
CA HIS A 189 1.21 -4.17 -1.63
C HIS A 189 2.52 -4.53 -2.35
N PRO A 190 2.57 -4.58 -3.70
CA PRO A 190 3.80 -4.86 -4.44
C PRO A 190 4.99 -3.98 -4.07
N LEU A 191 4.76 -2.70 -3.73
CA LEU A 191 5.83 -1.81 -3.25
C LEU A 191 6.37 -2.21 -1.87
N THR A 192 5.51 -2.69 -0.94
CA THR A 192 5.97 -3.26 0.33
C THR A 192 6.83 -4.49 0.07
N ARG A 193 6.41 -5.36 -0.86
CA ARG A 193 7.17 -6.55 -1.28
C ARG A 193 8.54 -6.17 -1.87
N SER A 194 8.58 -5.22 -2.81
CA SER A 194 9.82 -4.73 -3.41
C SER A 194 10.77 -4.13 -2.37
N PHE A 195 10.25 -3.40 -1.38
CA PHE A 195 11.05 -2.90 -0.27
C PHE A 195 11.67 -4.04 0.55
N LEU A 196 10.89 -5.03 0.96
CA LEU A 196 11.40 -6.17 1.76
C LEU A 196 12.47 -6.95 1.00
N GLN A 197 12.27 -7.18 -0.29
CA GLN A 197 13.23 -7.89 -1.14
C GLN A 197 14.53 -7.09 -1.31
N GLY A 198 14.44 -5.82 -1.73
CA GLY A 198 15.63 -5.04 -2.09
C GLY A 198 16.38 -4.43 -0.91
N GLN A 199 15.73 -4.19 0.23
CA GLN A 199 16.32 -3.39 1.34
C GLN A 199 16.42 -4.16 2.65
N VAL A 200 15.58 -5.16 2.88
CA VAL A 200 15.64 -5.98 4.11
C VAL A 200 16.39 -7.27 3.87
N LEU A 201 16.07 -8.00 2.79
CA LEU A 201 16.80 -9.21 2.39
C LEU A 201 18.09 -8.92 1.62
N GLY A 202 18.21 -7.73 1.03
CA GLY A 202 19.38 -7.32 0.25
C GLY A 202 19.52 -8.07 -1.07
N TRP A 203 18.41 -8.44 -1.71
CA TRP A 203 18.37 -9.10 -3.02
C TRP A 203 18.44 -8.11 -4.18
#